data_AF-A0A9E1W9T8-F1
#
_entry.id   AF-A0A9E1W9T8-F1
#
_cell.length_a   1.000
_cell.length_b   1.000
_cell.length_c   1.000
_cell.angle_alpha   90.00
_cell.angle_beta   90.00
_cell.angle_gamma   90.00
#
_symmetry.space_group_name_H-M   'P 1'
#
loop_
_entity.id
_entity.type
_entity.pdbx_description
1 polymer ?
#
loop_
_entity_poly.entity_id
_entity_poly.type
_entity_poly.pdbx_seq_one_letter_code
_entity_poly.pdbx_strand_id
1 'polypeptide(L)'
;MRIVGFSALIVGIGLIVAMVVYQGAGDVAAAIAAVGWGLVFVIVSRVVPIAFDGYVWRFLFPRDMERPVALLLWARWIGEGVNTLMPALQVGGALVRTRLLIVRGMPGRIVGASVVVDLTLSTLTQLLFTLVGV
;
A
#
# COMPACT_ATOMS: atom_id res chain seq x y z
N MET A 1 22.36 -9.48 -0.13
CA MET A 1 21.05 -8.85 0.16
C MET A 1 19.85 -9.57 -0.45
N ARG A 2 19.85 -9.92 -1.76
CA ARG A 2 18.68 -10.60 -2.39
C ARG A 2 18.26 -11.91 -1.72
N ILE A 3 19.21 -12.75 -1.33
CA ILE A 3 18.96 -14.07 -0.71
C ILE A 3 18.28 -13.91 0.67
N VAL A 4 18.73 -12.94 1.47
CA VAL A 4 18.16 -12.64 2.80
C VAL A 4 16.71 -12.15 2.70
N GLY A 5 16.40 -11.35 1.67
CA GLY A 5 15.04 -10.90 1.41
C GLY A 5 14.10 -12.05 1.03
N PHE A 6 14.56 -12.97 0.16
CA PHE A 6 13.76 -14.13 -0.22
C PHE A 6 13.55 -15.10 0.95
N SER A 7 14.57 -15.36 1.77
CA SER A 7 14.42 -16.21 2.95
C SER A 7 13.45 -15.59 3.96
N ALA A 8 13.54 -14.28 4.22
CA ALA A 8 12.62 -13.59 5.10
C ALA A 8 11.17 -13.64 4.59
N LEU A 9 10.96 -13.51 3.27
CA LEU A 9 9.64 -13.66 2.66
C LEU A 9 9.06 -15.06 2.88
N ILE A 10 9.85 -16.10 2.61
CA ILE A 10 9.42 -17.50 2.77
C ILE A 10 9.07 -17.79 4.23
N VAL A 11 9.93 -17.34 5.16
CA VAL A 11 9.69 -17.48 6.60
C VAL A 11 8.42 -16.75 7.00
N GLY A 12 8.24 -15.50 6.57
CA GLY A 12 7.05 -14.70 6.89
C GLY A 12 5.75 -15.32 6.39
N ILE A 13 5.73 -15.77 5.12
CA ILE A 13 4.57 -16.48 4.55
C ILE A 13 4.31 -17.77 5.32
N GLY A 14 5.35 -18.55 5.59
CA GLY A 14 5.23 -19.80 6.34
C GLY A 14 4.67 -19.60 7.75
N LEU A 15 5.08 -18.53 8.43
CA LEU A 15 4.63 -18.19 9.77
C LEU A 15 3.15 -17.74 9.77
N ILE A 16 2.73 -16.94 8.78
CA ILE A 16 1.32 -16.58 8.59
C ILE A 16 0.47 -17.82 8.37
N VAL A 17 0.89 -18.72 7.46
CA VAL A 17 0.16 -19.96 7.18
C VAL A 17 0.09 -20.85 8.42
N ALA A 18 1.21 -21.03 9.12
CA ALA A 18 1.26 -21.81 10.36
C ALA A 18 0.34 -21.22 11.43
N MET A 19 0.28 -19.89 11.54
CA MET A 19 -0.60 -19.24 12.50
C MET A 19 -2.08 -19.43 12.15
N VAL A 20 -2.46 -19.32 10.87
CA VAL A 20 -3.85 -19.57 10.44
C VAL A 20 -4.26 -21.02 10.71
N VAL A 21 -3.36 -21.97 10.47
CA VAL A 21 -3.60 -23.39 10.77
C VAL A 21 -3.73 -23.62 12.27
N TYR A 22 -2.84 -23.01 13.08
CA TYR A 22 -2.81 -23.18 14.54
C TYR A 22 -3.99 -22.50 15.24
N GLN A 23 -4.39 -21.31 14.80
CA GLN A 23 -5.48 -20.52 15.40
C GLN A 23 -6.87 -21.05 15.04
N GLY A 24 -6.97 -22.08 14.19
CA GLY A 24 -8.22 -22.69 13.76
C GLY A 24 -8.63 -22.23 12.36
N ALA A 25 -8.10 -22.86 11.33
CA ALA A 25 -8.46 -22.58 9.93
C ALA A 25 -9.97 -22.73 9.66
N GLY A 26 -10.65 -23.61 10.42
CA GLY A 26 -12.10 -23.78 10.38
C GLY A 26 -12.87 -22.54 10.84
N ASP A 27 -12.42 -21.87 11.91
CA ASP A 27 -13.06 -20.66 12.43
C ASP A 27 -12.86 -19.47 11.47
N VAL A 28 -11.67 -19.37 10.86
CA VAL A 28 -11.40 -18.37 9.81
C VAL A 28 -12.29 -18.61 8.60
N ALA A 29 -12.42 -19.87 8.15
CA ALA A 29 -13.30 -20.23 7.04
C ALA A 29 -14.77 -19.94 7.35
N ALA A 30 -15.24 -20.26 8.56
CA ALA A 30 -16.59 -19.96 9.02
C ALA A 30 -16.86 -18.45 9.09
N ALA A 31 -15.90 -17.66 9.56
CA ALA A 31 -16.01 -16.20 9.58
C ALA A 31 -16.09 -15.60 8.17
N ILE A 32 -15.27 -16.10 7.23
CA ILE A 32 -15.33 -15.68 5.82
C ILE A 32 -16.69 -16.07 5.20
N ALA A 33 -17.16 -17.29 5.47
CA ALA A 33 -18.45 -17.77 4.98
C ALA A 33 -19.62 -16.96 5.55
N ALA A 34 -19.54 -16.53 6.82
CA ALA A 34 -20.55 -15.69 7.46
C ALA A 34 -20.64 -14.29 6.82
N VAL A 35 -19.51 -13.73 6.37
CA VAL A 35 -19.49 -12.45 5.64
C VAL A 35 -20.04 -12.59 4.22
N GLY A 36 -19.80 -13.73 3.56
CA GLY A 36 -20.33 -14.04 2.23
C GLY A 36 -20.03 -12.96 1.18
N TRP A 37 -21.06 -12.48 0.47
CA TRP A 37 -20.93 -11.41 -0.52
C TRP A 37 -20.50 -10.05 0.05
N GLY A 38 -20.62 -9.85 1.37
CA GLY A 38 -20.10 -8.65 2.04
C GLY A 38 -18.60 -8.46 1.83
N LEU A 39 -17.85 -9.53 1.55
CA LEU A 39 -16.42 -9.48 1.28
C LEU A 39 -16.11 -8.65 0.03
N VAL A 40 -16.98 -8.70 -0.98
CA VAL A 40 -16.84 -7.87 -2.20
C VAL A 40 -16.97 -6.40 -1.84
N PHE A 41 -17.91 -6.04 -0.97
CA PHE A 41 -18.07 -4.66 -0.52
C PHE A 41 -16.85 -4.17 0.26
N VAL A 42 -16.27 -5.01 1.12
CA VAL A 42 -15.01 -4.73 1.83
C VAL A 42 -13.84 -4.55 0.88
N ILE A 43 -13.72 -5.39 -0.15
CA ILE A 43 -12.65 -5.28 -1.15
C ILE A 43 -12.82 -3.97 -1.93
N VAL A 44 -14.02 -3.67 -2.40
CA VAL A 44 -14.30 -2.44 -3.17
C VAL A 44 -14.06 -1.21 -2.31
N SER A 45 -14.52 -1.19 -1.06
CA SER A 45 -14.32 -0.06 -0.15
C SER A 45 -12.84 0.20 0.15
N ARG A 46 -11.96 -0.80 -0.01
CA ARG A 46 -10.51 -0.63 0.12
C ARG A 46 -9.82 -0.26 -1.18
N VAL A 47 -10.19 -0.90 -2.29
CA VAL A 47 -9.58 -0.68 -3.60
C VAL A 47 -9.89 0.72 -4.13
N VAL A 48 -11.11 1.20 -3.93
CA VAL A 48 -11.56 2.49 -4.47
C VAL A 48 -10.73 3.66 -3.92
N PRO A 49 -10.56 3.83 -2.59
CA PRO A 49 -9.70 4.89 -2.05
C PRO A 49 -8.26 4.80 -2.54
N ILE A 50 -7.67 3.59 -2.57
CA ILE A 50 -6.29 3.40 -3.04
C ILE A 50 -6.14 3.81 -4.50
N ALA A 51 -7.14 3.49 -5.33
CA ALA A 51 -7.15 3.85 -6.74
C ALA A 51 -7.30 5.37 -6.92
N PHE A 52 -8.20 6.02 -6.19
CA PHE A 52 -8.35 7.47 -6.23
C PHE A 52 -7.08 8.20 -5.79
N ASP A 53 -6.48 7.75 -4.69
CA ASP A 53 -5.26 8.31 -4.14
C ASP A 53 -4.08 8.15 -5.14
N GLY A 54 -3.90 6.96 -5.71
CA GLY A 54 -2.90 6.73 -6.75
C GLY A 54 -3.15 7.53 -8.04
N TYR A 55 -4.41 7.79 -8.39
CA TYR A 55 -4.78 8.63 -9.52
C TYR A 55 -4.49 10.10 -9.26
N VAL A 56 -4.86 10.63 -8.08
CA VAL A 56 -4.62 12.04 -7.70
C VAL A 56 -3.13 12.32 -7.55
N TRP A 57 -2.35 11.33 -7.10
CA TRP A 57 -0.90 11.46 -6.95
C TRP A 57 -0.18 11.91 -8.24
N ARG A 58 -0.73 11.62 -9.43
CA ARG A 58 -0.20 12.09 -10.72
C ARG A 58 -0.10 13.62 -10.82
N PHE A 59 -0.93 14.34 -10.07
CA PHE A 59 -0.96 15.81 -10.10
C PHE A 59 0.23 16.44 -9.36
N LEU A 60 0.95 15.67 -8.54
CA LEU A 60 2.20 16.12 -7.92
C LEU A 60 3.40 16.10 -8.89
N PHE A 61 3.25 15.47 -10.05
CA PHE A 61 4.28 15.44 -11.08
C PHE A 61 4.10 16.64 -12.04
N PRO A 62 5.18 17.19 -12.62
CA PRO A 62 5.10 18.24 -13.63
C PRO A 62 4.26 17.84 -14.87
N ARG A 63 3.69 18.82 -15.58
CA ARG A 63 2.77 18.58 -16.73
C ARG A 63 3.50 18.15 -18.01
N ASP A 64 4.76 18.54 -18.10
CA ASP A 64 5.74 18.24 -19.15
C ASP A 64 6.34 16.84 -19.04
N MET A 65 6.07 16.12 -17.94
CA MET A 65 6.55 14.76 -17.72
C MET A 65 5.48 13.70 -18.04
N GLU A 66 5.91 12.53 -18.50
CA GLU A 66 5.04 11.36 -18.62
C GLU A 66 4.44 10.97 -17.26
N ARG A 67 3.11 10.80 -17.23
CA ARG A 67 2.34 10.44 -16.03
C ARG A 67 1.62 9.11 -16.23
N PRO A 68 2.35 7.98 -16.26
CA PRO A 68 1.75 6.67 -16.48
C PRO A 68 0.85 6.29 -15.30
N VAL A 69 -0.45 6.51 -15.46
CA VAL A 69 -1.46 6.29 -14.41
C VAL A 69 -1.40 4.85 -13.89
N ALA A 70 -1.26 3.87 -14.78
CA ALA A 70 -1.13 2.46 -14.38
C ALA A 70 0.08 2.22 -13.46
N LEU A 71 1.25 2.81 -13.76
CA LEU A 71 2.44 2.67 -12.93
C LEU A 71 2.26 3.35 -11.56
N LEU A 72 1.65 4.53 -11.52
CA LEU A 72 1.38 5.25 -10.26
C LEU A 72 0.38 4.48 -9.38
N LEU A 73 -0.67 3.91 -9.96
CA LEU A 73 -1.62 3.04 -9.27
C LEU A 73 -0.94 1.78 -8.75
N TRP A 74 -0.14 1.10 -9.58
CA TRP A 74 0.63 -0.08 -9.17
C TRP A 74 1.60 0.23 -8.04
N ALA A 75 2.30 1.38 -8.11
CA ALA A 75 3.18 1.82 -7.06
C ALA A 75 2.39 2.07 -5.75
N ARG A 76 1.25 2.76 -5.82
CA ARG A 76 0.39 3.01 -4.64
C ARG A 76 -0.08 1.70 -4.01
N TRP A 77 -0.56 0.76 -4.82
CA TRP A 77 -1.02 -0.55 -4.38
C TRP A 77 0.07 -1.33 -3.63
N ILE A 78 1.27 -1.42 -4.22
CA ILE A 78 2.41 -2.10 -3.60
C ILE A 78 2.82 -1.39 -2.30
N GLY A 79 2.90 -0.06 -2.33
CA GLY A 79 3.27 0.73 -1.15
C GLY A 79 2.30 0.52 0.01
N GLU A 80 1.00 0.49 -0.26
CA GLU A 80 -0.03 0.27 0.75
C GLU A 80 0.01 -1.15 1.33
N GLY A 81 0.22 -2.15 0.46
CA GLY A 81 0.45 -3.53 0.90
C GLY A 81 1.66 -3.64 1.81
N VAL A 82 2.76 -2.96 1.46
CA VAL A 82 3.97 -2.91 2.29
C VAL A 82 3.69 -2.26 3.64
N ASN A 83 2.99 -1.13 3.68
CA ASN A 83 2.66 -0.45 4.94
C ASN A 83 1.73 -1.29 5.83
N THR A 84 0.78 -2.01 5.23
CA THR A 84 -0.15 -2.89 5.96
C THR A 84 0.58 -4.09 6.56
N LEU A 85 1.54 -4.68 5.82
CA LEU A 85 2.30 -5.86 6.25
C LEU A 85 3.49 -5.52 7.16
N MET A 86 4.04 -4.31 7.09
CA MET A 86 5.14 -3.82 7.91
C MET A 86 4.72 -2.65 8.81
N PRO A 87 3.84 -2.87 9.81
CA PRO A 87 3.31 -1.81 10.66
C PRO A 87 4.37 -1.10 11.52
N ALA A 88 5.48 -1.78 11.84
CA ALA A 88 6.60 -1.18 12.58
C ALA A 88 7.37 -0.12 11.78
N LEU A 89 7.15 -0.05 10.46
CA LEU A 89 7.91 0.79 9.54
C LEU A 89 6.95 1.41 8.51
N GLN A 90 5.98 2.22 8.94
CA GLN A 90 4.98 2.89 8.08
C GLN A 90 5.59 3.79 6.97
N VAL A 91 6.92 3.94 6.96
CA VAL A 91 7.71 4.61 5.92
C VAL A 91 8.10 3.67 4.76
N GLY A 92 8.00 2.35 4.95
CA GLY A 92 8.43 1.33 3.99
C GLY A 92 7.70 1.43 2.64
N GLY A 93 6.40 1.70 2.65
CA GLY A 93 5.61 1.89 1.44
C GLY A 93 6.08 3.08 0.60
N ALA A 94 6.45 4.18 1.25
CA ALA A 94 6.98 5.38 0.59
C ALA A 94 8.34 5.11 -0.07
N LEU A 95 9.23 4.38 0.61
CA LEU A 95 10.52 3.97 0.07
C LEU A 95 10.37 3.04 -1.14
N VAL A 96 9.47 2.05 -1.05
CA VAL A 96 9.22 1.09 -2.13
C VAL A 96 8.62 1.77 -3.35
N ARG A 97 7.66 2.68 -3.15
CA ARG A 97 7.08 3.52 -4.22
C ARG A 97 8.16 4.35 -4.92
N THR A 98 8.98 5.05 -4.14
CA THR A 98 10.08 5.88 -4.65
C THR A 98 11.03 5.04 -5.50
N ARG A 99 11.48 3.91 -4.96
CA ARG A 99 12.39 3.00 -5.65
C ARG A 99 11.79 2.40 -6.91
N LEU A 100 10.52 2.00 -6.88
CA LEU A 100 9.83 1.43 -8.04
C LEU A 100 9.77 2.43 -9.20
N LEU A 101 9.42 3.69 -8.91
CA LEU A 101 9.34 4.74 -9.94
C LEU A 101 10.71 5.11 -10.50
N ILE A 102 11.74 5.19 -9.66
CA ILE A 102 13.12 5.46 -10.10
C ILE A 102 13.64 4.35 -11.02
N VAL A 103 13.41 3.08 -10.65
CA VAL A 103 13.82 1.93 -11.47
C VAL A 103 13.07 1.89 -12.81
N ARG A 104 11.85 2.43 -12.87
CA ARG A 104 11.09 2.57 -14.13
C ARG A 104 11.45 3.82 -14.94
N GLY A 105 12.53 4.54 -14.57
CA GLY A 105 13.08 5.65 -15.34
C GLY A 105 12.60 7.05 -14.94
N MET A 106 11.82 7.19 -13.86
CA MET A 106 11.40 8.52 -13.40
C MET A 106 12.55 9.26 -12.66
N PRO A 107 12.69 10.59 -12.82
CA PRO A 107 13.70 11.37 -12.13
C PRO A 107 13.53 11.32 -10.61
N GLY A 108 14.53 10.76 -9.91
CA GLY A 108 14.46 10.56 -8.46
C GLY A 108 14.22 11.83 -7.65
N ARG A 109 14.69 12.99 -8.12
CA ARG A 109 14.42 14.29 -7.49
C ARG A 109 12.92 14.64 -7.47
N ILE A 110 12.23 14.41 -8.58
CA ILE A 110 10.79 14.69 -8.72
C ILE A 110 9.99 13.66 -7.93
N VAL A 111 10.35 12.37 -8.07
CA VAL A 111 9.69 11.29 -7.34
C VAL A 111 9.80 11.50 -5.83
N GLY A 112 10.99 11.77 -5.30
CA GLY A 112 11.20 12.01 -3.88
C GLY A 112 10.39 13.19 -3.37
N ALA A 113 10.40 14.33 -4.09
CA ALA A 113 9.59 15.49 -3.75
C ALA A 113 8.09 15.15 -3.74
N SER A 114 7.60 14.44 -4.76
CA SER A 114 6.19 14.05 -4.86
C SER A 114 5.76 13.15 -3.70
N VAL A 115 6.63 12.22 -3.25
CA VAL A 115 6.32 11.31 -2.13
C VAL A 115 6.29 12.06 -0.81
N VAL A 116 7.20 13.01 -0.59
CA VAL A 116 7.20 13.83 0.63
C VAL A 116 5.97 14.72 0.70
N VAL A 117 5.60 15.36 -0.42
CA VAL A 117 4.37 16.17 -0.50
C VAL A 117 3.13 15.29 -0.27
N ASP A 118 3.08 14.11 -0.89
CA ASP A 118 2.00 13.13 -0.70
C ASP A 118 1.85 12.72 0.77
N LEU A 119 2.96 12.38 1.43
CA LEU A 119 2.98 12.02 2.85
C LEU A 119 2.48 13.18 3.73
N THR A 120 2.97 14.40 3.46
CA THR A 120 2.57 15.61 4.19
C THR A 120 1.07 15.87 4.06
N LEU A 121 0.55 15.75 2.83
CA LEU A 121 -0.87 15.94 2.56
C LEU A 121 -1.70 14.87 3.28
N SER A 122 -1.27 13.61 3.21
CA SER A 122 -1.94 12.49 3.90
C SER A 122 -1.97 12.69 5.41
N THR A 123 -0.85 13.09 6.03
CA THR A 123 -0.78 13.36 7.47
C THR A 123 -1.65 14.55 7.86
N LEU A 124 -1.67 15.61 7.05
CA LEU A 124 -2.53 16.77 7.29
C LEU A 124 -4.01 16.38 7.19
N THR A 125 -4.40 15.66 6.14
CA THR A 125 -5.77 15.16 5.97
C THR A 125 -6.16 14.27 7.13
N GLN A 126 -5.31 13.32 7.53
CA GLN A 126 -5.56 12.45 8.68
C GLN A 126 -5.76 13.26 9.97
N LEU A 127 -4.93 14.27 10.21
CA LEU A 127 -5.07 15.15 11.37
C LEU A 127 -6.41 15.90 11.35
N LEU A 128 -6.84 16.40 10.19
CA LEU A 128 -8.15 17.05 10.04
C LEU A 128 -9.32 16.09 10.31
N PHE A 129 -9.28 14.87 9.76
CA PHE A 129 -10.30 13.85 10.03
C PHE A 129 -10.34 13.50 11.52
N THR A 130 -9.16 13.31 12.14
CA THR A 130 -9.03 13.04 13.56
C THR A 130 -9.64 14.15 14.41
N LEU A 131 -9.44 15.43 14.04
CA LEU A 131 -10.03 16.58 14.74
C LEU A 131 -11.56 16.63 14.62
N VAL A 132 -12.12 16.20 13.50
CA VAL A 132 -13.57 16.11 13.28
C VAL A 132 -14.17 14.88 13.98
N GLY A 133 -13.35 13.93 14.42
CA GLY A 133 -13.77 12.72 15.12
C GLY A 133 -14.18 11.59 14.19
N VAL A 134 -13.64 11.57 12.97
CA VAL A 134 -13.85 10.53 11.95
C VAL A 134 -12.58 9.72 11.75
#